data_AF-A0A0B6YQT0-F1
#
_entry.id   AF-A0A0B6YQT0-F1
#
_cell.length_a   1.000
_cell.length_b   1.000
_cell.length_c   1.000
_cell.angle_alpha   90.00
_cell.angle_beta   90.00
_cell.angle_gamma   90.00
#
_symmetry.space_group_name_H-M   'P 1'
#
loop_
_entity.id
_entity.type
_entity.pdbx_description
1 polymer ?
#
loop_
_entity_poly.entity_id
_entity_poly.type
_entity_poly.pdbx_seq_one_letter_code
_entity_poly.pdbx_strand_id
1 'polypeptide(L)'
;NVRKRMSVIVRKDGKVQLLCKGADTIMFGLLDRSSDALKEITSSHLNDFAQIGLRTLVLAYKDIDEEYFKVWQRKHHEASTSMDDRDGKLDSLYEEIEKGMILIGATAIEDKLQDGVPETIANLACAGIKIWVLTGDKQETAINIGYSCRLLTDEME
;
A
#
# COMPACT_ATOMS: atom_id res chain seq x y z
N ASN A 1 -1.07 -12.43 -1.70
CA ASN A 1 -1.08 -10.95 -1.79
C ASN A 1 -2.11 -10.35 -0.83
N VAL A 2 -2.12 -10.78 0.45
CA VAL A 2 -3.21 -10.51 1.42
C VAL A 2 -2.94 -9.26 2.28
N ARG A 3 -1.67 -8.92 2.52
CA ARG A 3 -1.28 -7.93 3.54
C ARG A 3 -1.45 -6.46 3.15
N LYS A 4 -1.40 -6.13 1.85
CA LYS A 4 -1.45 -4.76 1.28
C LYS A 4 -0.49 -3.74 1.94
N ARG A 5 0.62 -4.21 2.49
CA ARG A 5 1.69 -3.42 3.12
C ARG A 5 3.01 -4.18 3.09
N MET A 6 4.11 -3.45 3.25
CA MET A 6 5.46 -3.99 3.32
C MET A 6 6.27 -3.18 4.33
N SER A 7 7.02 -3.89 5.18
CA SER A 7 7.89 -3.30 6.19
C SER A 7 9.33 -3.76 6.03
N VAL A 8 10.25 -2.92 6.49
CA VAL A 8 11.68 -3.23 6.62
C VAL A 8 12.14 -2.79 8.01
N ILE A 9 13.02 -3.57 8.63
CA ILE A 9 13.67 -3.20 9.88
C ILE A 9 15.10 -2.84 9.55
N VAL A 10 15.50 -1.63 9.94
CA VAL A 10 16.83 -1.08 9.70
C VAL A 10 17.48 -0.72 11.02
N ARG A 11 18.81 -0.81 11.05
CA ARG A 11 19.62 -0.31 12.16
C ARG A 11 20.45 0.87 11.66
N LYS A 12 20.30 2.01 12.32
CA LYS A 12 21.04 3.23 12.01
C LYS A 12 21.45 3.90 13.31
N ASP A 13 22.73 4.25 13.43
CA ASP A 13 23.29 4.96 14.59
C ASP A 13 22.94 4.31 15.95
N GLY A 14 22.97 2.97 15.98
CA GLY A 14 22.65 2.18 17.17
C GLY A 14 21.15 2.04 17.49
N LYS A 15 20.26 2.67 16.72
CA LYS A 15 18.81 2.56 16.86
C LYS A 15 18.22 1.58 15.85
N VAL A 16 17.27 0.76 16.31
CA VAL A 16 16.49 -0.13 15.45
C VAL A 16 15.16 0.54 15.12
N GLN A 17 14.84 0.61 13.83
CA GLN A 17 13.62 1.23 13.33
C GLN A 17 12.92 0.31 12.34
N LEU A 18 11.61 0.19 12.49
CA LEU A 18 10.74 -0.37 11.47
C LEU A 18 10.20 0.76 10.61
N LEU A 19 10.34 0.60 9.29
CA LEU A 19 9.72 1.47 8.28
C LEU A 19 8.68 0.64 7.55
N CYS A 20 7.47 1.17 7.37
CA CYS A 20 6.38 0.46 6.73
C CYS A 20 5.67 1.36 5.71
N LYS A 21 5.38 0.80 4.54
CA LYS A 21 4.56 1.42 3.50
C LYS A 21 3.39 0.52 3.13
N GLY A 22 2.23 1.09 2.87
CA GLY A 22 1.07 0.30 2.46
C GLY A 22 -0.15 1.13 2.10
N ALA A 23 -1.25 0.43 1.81
CA ALA A 23 -2.54 1.05 1.58
C ALA A 23 -3.06 1.70 2.88
N ASP A 24 -3.66 2.87 2.76
CA ASP A 24 -4.30 3.61 3.84
C ASP A 24 -5.33 2.77 4.61
N THR A 25 -6.15 1.98 3.90
CA THR A 25 -7.14 1.05 4.46
C THR A 25 -6.58 0.06 5.47
N ILE A 26 -5.29 -0.29 5.38
CA ILE A 26 -4.61 -1.17 6.33
C ILE A 26 -3.75 -0.38 7.30
N MET A 27 -2.93 0.55 6.78
CA MET A 27 -1.95 1.28 7.57
C MET A 27 -2.60 2.06 8.70
N PHE A 28 -3.74 2.72 8.45
CA PHE A 28 -4.44 3.54 9.44
C PHE A 28 -4.95 2.77 10.67
N GLY A 29 -5.14 1.46 10.58
CA GLY A 29 -5.49 0.60 11.72
C GLY A 29 -4.29 0.16 12.56
N LEU A 30 -3.07 0.37 12.06
CA LEU A 30 -1.81 -0.02 12.71
C LEU A 30 -1.08 1.17 13.34
N LEU A 31 -1.57 2.39 13.12
CA LEU A 31 -0.97 3.60 13.67
C LEU A 31 -1.31 3.76 15.16
N ASP A 32 -0.41 4.41 15.89
CA ASP A 32 -0.64 4.88 17.24
C ASP A 32 -1.60 6.09 17.25
N ARG A 33 -2.38 6.24 18.33
CA ARG A 33 -3.37 7.33 18.50
C ARG A 33 -2.73 8.72 18.50
N SER A 34 -1.45 8.84 18.82
CA SER A 34 -0.70 10.09 18.66
C SER A 34 -0.72 10.65 17.23
N SER A 35 -1.01 9.81 16.23
CA SER A 35 -1.12 10.20 14.83
C SER A 35 -2.54 10.60 14.39
N ASP A 36 -3.55 10.59 15.26
CA ASP A 36 -4.97 10.76 14.87
C ASP A 36 -5.23 12.09 14.13
N ALA A 37 -4.71 13.22 14.65
CA ALA A 37 -4.87 14.52 13.99
C ALA A 37 -4.19 14.55 12.60
N LEU A 38 -3.00 13.99 12.49
CA LEU A 38 -2.27 13.93 11.21
C LEU A 38 -2.94 12.96 10.22
N LYS A 39 -3.55 11.89 10.74
CA LYS A 39 -4.28 10.88 9.96
C LYS A 39 -5.50 11.49 9.29
N GLU A 40 -6.28 12.34 9.98
CA GLU A 40 -7.41 13.04 9.37
C GLU A 40 -6.99 13.91 8.18
N ILE A 41 -5.97 14.74 8.38
CA ILE A 41 -5.41 15.62 7.33
C ILE A 41 -4.87 14.78 6.16
N THR A 42 -4.08 13.76 6.46
CA THR A 42 -3.48 12.88 5.45
C THR A 42 -4.55 12.11 4.67
N SER A 43 -5.64 11.70 5.32
CA SER A 43 -6.77 11.04 4.66
C SER A 43 -7.45 11.94 3.64
N SER A 44 -7.59 13.24 3.92
CA SER A 44 -8.12 14.20 2.95
C SER A 44 -7.23 14.26 1.71
N HIS A 45 -5.92 14.48 1.90
CA HIS A 45 -4.99 14.55 0.76
C HIS A 45 -4.94 13.26 -0.06
N LEU A 46 -5.01 12.09 0.59
CA LEU A 46 -5.05 10.80 -0.09
C LEU A 46 -6.28 10.66 -0.99
N ASN A 47 -7.43 11.19 -0.57
CA ASN A 47 -8.64 11.21 -1.38
C ASN A 47 -8.49 12.17 -2.56
N ASP A 48 -7.97 13.37 -2.33
CA ASP A 48 -7.71 14.35 -3.40
C ASP A 48 -6.77 13.77 -4.46
N PHE A 49 -5.69 13.09 -4.04
CA PHE A 49 -4.75 12.42 -4.94
C PHE A 49 -5.38 11.25 -5.71
N ALA A 50 -6.23 10.46 -5.06
CA ALA A 50 -6.93 9.36 -5.73
C ALA A 50 -7.93 9.88 -6.78
N GLN A 51 -8.59 11.01 -6.50
CA GLN A 51 -9.53 11.66 -7.43
C GLN A 51 -8.86 12.15 -8.72
N ILE A 52 -7.58 12.54 -8.66
CA ILE A 52 -6.79 12.88 -9.86
C ILE A 52 -6.00 11.69 -10.42
N GLY A 53 -6.30 10.47 -9.98
CA GLY A 53 -5.76 9.24 -10.57
C GLY A 53 -4.37 8.84 -10.09
N LEU A 54 -3.83 9.47 -9.04
CA LEU A 54 -2.52 9.11 -8.49
C LEU A 54 -2.64 7.86 -7.60
N ARG A 55 -1.66 6.96 -7.71
CA ARG A 55 -1.49 5.85 -6.78
C ARG A 55 -0.95 6.36 -5.46
N THR A 56 -1.62 6.00 -4.37
CA THR A 56 -1.28 6.50 -3.05
C THR A 56 -0.75 5.41 -2.12
N LEU A 57 0.23 5.77 -1.29
CA LEU A 57 0.74 4.91 -0.22
C LEU A 57 0.94 5.73 1.05
N VAL A 58 0.61 5.14 2.19
CA VAL A 58 0.91 5.68 3.53
C VAL A 58 2.27 5.18 3.98
N LEU A 59 3.06 6.07 4.58
CA LEU A 59 4.37 5.79 5.15
C LEU A 59 4.33 5.98 6.67
N ALA A 60 4.84 4.99 7.40
CA ALA A 60 4.91 5.04 8.86
C ALA A 60 6.23 4.44 9.36
N TYR A 61 6.63 4.81 10.57
CA TYR A 61 7.77 4.21 11.25
C TYR A 61 7.47 3.84 12.69
N LYS A 62 8.33 3.03 13.30
CA LYS A 62 8.32 2.74 14.72
C LYS A 62 9.75 2.52 15.20
N ASP A 63 10.13 3.22 16.26
CA ASP A 63 11.35 2.92 16.99
C ASP A 63 11.14 1.62 17.77
N ILE A 64 12.10 0.70 17.66
CA ILE A 64 12.04 -0.60 18.31
C ILE A 64 13.14 -0.67 19.37
N ASP A 65 12.75 -1.07 20.58
CA ASP A 65 13.71 -1.37 21.64
C ASP A 65 14.63 -2.53 21.25
N GLU A 66 15.92 -2.41 21.58
CA GLU A 66 16.95 -3.37 21.19
C GLU A 66 16.69 -4.76 21.80
N GLU A 67 16.27 -4.82 23.06
CA GLU A 67 16.03 -6.08 23.75
C GLU A 67 14.77 -6.76 23.22
N TYR A 68 13.71 -5.98 22.99
CA TYR A 68 12.52 -6.46 22.30
C TYR A 68 12.86 -7.01 20.90
N PHE A 69 13.67 -6.28 20.12
CA PHE A 69 14.04 -6.72 18.77
C PHE A 69 14.80 -8.05 18.78
N LYS A 70 15.74 -8.26 19.72
CA LYS A 70 16.45 -9.54 19.85
C LYS A 70 15.49 -10.70 20.15
N VAL A 71 14.52 -10.49 21.02
CA VAL A 71 13.49 -11.50 21.33
C VAL A 71 12.66 -11.79 20.09
N TRP A 72 12.17 -10.75 19.41
CA TRP A 72 11.37 -10.88 18.20
C TRP A 72 12.15 -11.59 17.08
N GLN A 73 13.43 -11.27 16.90
CA GLN A 73 14.30 -11.89 15.90
C GLN A 73 14.48 -13.39 16.13
N ARG A 74 14.61 -13.83 17.40
CA ARG A 74 14.66 -15.27 17.71
C ARG A 74 13.36 -15.97 17.34
N LYS A 75 12.20 -15.41 17.75
CA LYS A 75 10.88 -15.94 17.38
C LYS A 75 10.68 -16.00 15.87
N HIS A 76 11.13 -14.96 15.16
CA HIS A 76 11.07 -14.89 13.70
C HIS A 76 11.91 -15.99 13.05
N HIS A 77 13.14 -16.21 13.55
CA HIS A 77 13.99 -17.29 13.07
C HIS A 77 13.33 -18.66 13.27
N GLU A 78 12.85 -18.95 14.48
CA GLU A 78 12.13 -20.19 14.81
C GLU A 78 10.92 -20.42 13.89
N ALA A 79 10.09 -19.38 13.71
CA ALA A 79 8.94 -19.42 12.81
C ALA A 79 9.38 -19.67 11.35
N SER A 80 10.44 -19.00 10.87
CA SER A 80 10.94 -19.13 9.50
C SER A 80 11.46 -20.53 9.15
N THR A 81 11.99 -21.24 10.15
CA THR A 81 12.48 -22.62 10.02
C THR A 81 11.44 -23.68 10.34
N SER A 82 10.23 -23.29 10.76
CA SER A 82 9.15 -24.21 11.09
C SER A 82 8.69 -24.97 9.85
N MET A 83 8.53 -26.29 9.97
CA MET A 83 7.90 -27.12 8.93
C MET A 83 6.37 -27.06 9.01
N ASP A 84 5.82 -26.76 10.20
CA ASP A 84 4.38 -26.68 10.44
C ASP A 84 3.92 -25.22 10.47
N ASP A 85 2.92 -24.90 9.66
CA ASP A 85 2.24 -23.59 9.57
C ASP A 85 3.19 -22.38 9.63
N ARG A 86 4.23 -22.42 8.78
CA ARG A 86 5.25 -21.37 8.72
C ARG A 86 4.65 -20.00 8.43
N ASP A 87 3.76 -19.93 7.44
CA ASP A 87 3.24 -18.67 6.94
C ASP A 87 2.33 -17.99 7.98
N GLY A 88 1.47 -18.74 8.69
CA GLY A 88 0.63 -18.21 9.77
C GLY A 88 1.42 -17.72 10.98
N LYS A 89 2.49 -18.44 11.37
CA LYS A 89 3.40 -18.01 12.43
C LYS A 89 4.12 -16.71 12.09
N LEU A 90 4.62 -16.60 10.85
CA LEU A 90 5.29 -15.39 10.37
C LEU A 90 4.33 -14.21 10.31
N ASP A 91 3.12 -14.40 9.78
CA ASP A 91 2.11 -13.35 9.68
C ASP A 91 1.73 -12.79 11.06
N SER A 92 1.57 -13.67 12.05
CA SER A 92 1.30 -13.27 13.45
C SER A 92 2.43 -12.40 14.03
N LEU A 93 3.69 -12.77 13.78
CA LEU A 93 4.85 -12.01 14.25
C LEU A 93 4.98 -10.66 13.54
N TYR A 94 4.65 -10.61 12.25
CA TYR A 94 4.66 -9.36 11.51
C TYR A 94 3.55 -8.41 11.97
N GLU A 95 2.34 -8.92 12.23
CA GLU A 95 1.26 -8.12 12.81
C GLU A 95 1.57 -7.60 14.21
N GLU A 96 2.29 -8.38 15.03
CA GLU A 96 2.72 -7.95 16.35
C GLU A 96 3.63 -6.72 16.29
N ILE A 97 4.69 -6.79 15.48
CA ILE A 97 5.72 -5.74 15.45
C ILE A 97 5.25 -4.45 14.77
N GLU A 98 4.34 -4.56 13.79
CA GLU A 98 3.81 -3.46 12.99
C GLU A 98 2.73 -2.63 13.70
N LYS A 99 2.29 -2.99 14.91
CA LYS A 99 1.30 -2.19 15.66
C LYS A 99 1.92 -0.97 16.35
N GLY A 100 1.16 0.13 16.41
CA GLY A 100 1.57 1.35 17.12
C GLY A 100 2.66 2.13 16.38
N MET A 101 2.58 2.19 15.05
CA MET A 101 3.49 2.99 14.23
C MET A 101 3.11 4.47 14.24
N ILE A 102 4.08 5.35 14.06
CA ILE A 102 3.89 6.79 13.90
C ILE A 102 3.79 7.12 12.41
N LEU A 103 2.75 7.87 12.04
CA LEU A 103 2.55 8.34 10.68
C LEU A 103 3.65 9.34 10.30
N ILE A 104 4.31 9.11 9.17
CA ILE A 104 5.21 10.09 8.54
C ILE A 104 4.42 10.95 7.57
N GLY A 105 3.58 10.32 6.75
CA GLY A 105 2.78 10.98 5.74
C GLY A 105 2.34 10.03 4.63
N ALA A 106 2.11 10.58 3.45
CA ALA A 106 1.68 9.84 2.27
C ALA A 106 2.50 10.20 1.03
N THR A 107 2.48 9.30 0.05
CA THR A 107 3.00 9.54 -1.30
C THR A 107 1.87 9.46 -2.30
N ALA A 108 2.02 10.18 -3.42
CA ALA A 108 1.14 10.13 -4.56
C ALA A 108 2.01 9.99 -5.81
N ILE A 109 1.80 8.89 -6.55
CA ILE A 109 2.64 8.49 -7.68
C ILE A 109 1.75 8.49 -8.92
N GLU A 110 2.16 9.25 -9.93
CA GLU A 110 1.52 9.21 -11.23
C GLU A 110 1.88 7.91 -11.94
N ASP A 111 0.86 7.12 -12.30
CA ASP A 111 1.05 5.95 -13.15
C ASP A 111 0.84 6.36 -14.59
N LYS A 112 1.94 6.67 -15.29
CA LYS A 112 1.88 7.07 -16.69
C LYS A 112 1.50 5.86 -17.54
N LEU A 113 0.51 6.06 -18.39
CA LEU A 113 0.20 5.10 -19.44
C LEU A 113 1.40 4.94 -20.36
N GLN A 114 1.58 3.73 -20.89
CA GLN A 114 2.56 3.51 -21.94
C GLN A 114 2.15 4.26 -23.22
N ASP A 115 3.13 4.65 -24.01
CA ASP A 115 2.91 5.33 -25.29
C ASP A 115 2.00 4.48 -26.19
N GLY A 116 0.97 5.11 -26.76
CA GLY A 116 0.04 4.46 -27.69
C GLY A 116 -1.07 3.62 -27.05
N VAL A 117 -1.14 3.52 -25.71
CA VAL A 117 -2.21 2.78 -25.03
C VAL A 117 -3.60 3.33 -25.35
N PRO A 118 -3.88 4.64 -25.25
CA PRO A 118 -5.21 5.17 -25.57
C PRO A 118 -5.65 4.90 -27.01
N GLU A 119 -4.73 5.07 -27.98
CA GLU A 119 -4.99 4.82 -29.40
C GLU A 119 -5.24 3.34 -29.68
N THR A 120 -4.46 2.45 -29.05
CA THR A 120 -4.61 1.01 -29.20
C THR A 120 -5.96 0.54 -28.64
N ILE A 121 -6.33 0.99 -27.44
CA ILE A 121 -7.62 0.64 -26.82
C ILE A 121 -8.79 1.12 -27.69
N ALA A 122 -8.73 2.35 -28.19
CA ALA A 122 -9.74 2.89 -29.09
C ALA A 122 -9.87 2.06 -30.39
N ASN A 123 -8.75 1.72 -31.03
CA ASN A 123 -8.75 0.93 -32.27
C ASN A 123 -9.31 -0.48 -32.06
N LEU A 124 -8.95 -1.14 -30.96
CA LEU A 124 -9.47 -2.46 -30.60
C LEU A 124 -10.97 -2.41 -30.30
N ALA A 125 -11.43 -1.36 -29.60
CA ALA A 125 -12.86 -1.15 -29.34
C ALA A 125 -13.65 -0.90 -30.64
N CYS A 126 -13.13 -0.08 -31.57
CA CYS A 126 -13.71 0.13 -32.90
C CYS A 126 -13.77 -1.15 -33.74
N ALA A 127 -12.82 -2.07 -33.54
CA ALA A 127 -12.83 -3.41 -34.16
C ALA A 127 -13.83 -4.38 -33.52
N GLY A 128 -14.61 -3.94 -32.51
CA GLY A 128 -15.62 -4.75 -31.83
C GLY A 128 -15.06 -5.63 -30.70
N ILE A 129 -13.79 -5.45 -30.32
CA ILE A 129 -13.16 -6.22 -29.24
C ILE A 129 -13.58 -5.63 -27.89
N LYS A 130 -14.05 -6.48 -26.99
CA LYS A 130 -14.40 -6.08 -25.61
C LYS A 130 -13.16 -6.16 -24.72
N ILE A 131 -12.86 -5.08 -24.02
CA ILE A 131 -11.66 -4.92 -23.19
C ILE A 131 -12.09 -4.85 -21.72
N TRP A 132 -11.46 -5.67 -20.87
CA TRP A 132 -11.75 -5.74 -19.45
C TRP A 132 -10.48 -5.43 -18.68
N VAL A 133 -10.54 -4.47 -17.76
CA VAL A 133 -9.41 -4.10 -16.89
C VAL A 133 -9.60 -4.75 -15.54
N LEU A 134 -8.67 -5.62 -15.16
CA LEU A 134 -8.62 -6.26 -13.86
C LEU A 134 -7.49 -5.60 -13.06
N THR A 135 -7.84 -4.83 -12.03
CA THR A 135 -6.86 -4.13 -11.18
C THR A 135 -7.13 -4.36 -9.70
N GLY A 136 -6.06 -4.31 -8.91
CA GLY A 136 -6.09 -4.34 -7.45
C GLY A 136 -5.99 -2.95 -6.80
N ASP A 137 -6.00 -1.88 -7.62
CA ASP A 137 -6.00 -0.50 -7.15
C ASP A 137 -7.37 -0.10 -6.56
N LYS A 138 -7.42 1.10 -5.96
CA LYS A 138 -8.67 1.72 -5.55
C LYS A 138 -9.60 1.95 -6.75
N GLN A 139 -10.90 1.94 -6.50
CA GLN A 139 -11.92 2.15 -7.52
C GLN A 139 -11.73 3.49 -8.26
N GLU A 140 -11.42 4.55 -7.53
CA GLU A 140 -11.20 5.89 -8.07
C GLU A 140 -10.02 5.91 -9.03
N THR A 141 -8.91 5.25 -8.67
CA THR A 141 -7.74 5.12 -9.54
C THR A 141 -8.07 4.30 -10.79
N ALA A 142 -8.81 3.20 -10.65
CA ALA A 142 -9.23 2.38 -11.78
C ALA A 142 -10.13 3.15 -12.76
N ILE A 143 -11.07 3.94 -12.24
CA ILE A 143 -11.94 4.81 -13.04
C ILE A 143 -11.11 5.86 -13.78
N ASN A 144 -10.18 6.52 -13.09
CA ASN A 144 -9.31 7.54 -13.70
C ASN A 144 -8.41 6.97 -14.80
N ILE A 145 -7.86 5.76 -14.61
CA ILE A 145 -7.13 5.05 -15.67
C ILE A 145 -8.08 4.68 -16.82
N GLY A 146 -9.31 4.27 -16.52
CA GLY A 146 -10.34 4.01 -17.51
C GLY A 146 -10.61 5.21 -18.42
N TYR A 147 -10.76 6.40 -17.84
CA TYR A 147 -10.90 7.65 -18.59
C TYR A 147 -9.61 8.01 -19.37
N SER A 148 -8.44 7.90 -18.73
CA SER A 148 -7.15 8.21 -19.35
C SER A 148 -6.86 7.33 -20.58
N CYS A 149 -7.27 6.07 -20.54
CA CYS A 149 -7.17 5.09 -21.62
C CYS A 149 -8.30 5.18 -22.65
N ARG A 150 -9.28 6.08 -22.50
CA ARG A 150 -10.52 6.16 -23.30
C ARG A 150 -11.33 4.85 -23.31
N LEU A 151 -11.19 4.06 -22.26
CA LEU A 151 -12.02 2.88 -22.03
C LEU A 151 -13.38 3.28 -21.46
N LEU A 152 -13.40 4.33 -20.64
CA LEU A 152 -14.61 4.98 -20.14
C LEU A 152 -14.78 6.32 -20.85
N THR A 153 -16.01 6.65 -21.23
CA THR A 153 -16.40 7.92 -21.84
C THR A 153 -17.64 8.46 -21.13
N ASP A 154 -17.81 9.78 -21.11
CA ASP A 154 -18.94 10.43 -20.42
C ASP A 154 -20.33 10.00 -20.94
N GLU A 155 -20.41 9.36 -22.11
CA GLU A 155 -21.64 8.78 -22.69
C GLU A 155 -22.00 7.39 -22.13
N MET A 156 -21.15 6.79 -21.30
CA MET A 156 -21.38 5.47 -20.70
C MET A 156 -21.98 5.64 -19.30
N GLU A 157 -23.31 5.53 -19.18
CA GLU A 157 -24.02 5.38 -17.88
C GLU A 157 -23.83 3.97 -17.28
#